data_AF-A0A418WP48-F1
#
_entry.id   AF-A0A418WP48-F1
#
_cell.length_a   1.000
_cell.length_b   1.000
_cell.length_c   1.000
_cell.angle_alpha   90.00
_cell.angle_beta   90.00
_cell.angle_gamma   90.00
#
_symmetry.space_group_name_H-M   'P 1'
#
loop_
_entity.id
_entity.type
_entity.pdbx_description
1 polymer ?
#
loop_
_entity_poly.entity_id
_entity_poly.type
_entity_poly.pdbx_seq_one_letter_code
_entity_poly.pdbx_strand_id
1 'polypeptide(L)'
;MRNMIKVGDVLPMPAGYDPEALRYAIARRGLTERTARSASTNQRAKTARLIMAAIADQHRRATDPIEQAAAFLRRRGFVVFNQGQIDSASGTGYVVGRKRFDTSAELLDYARARGWQG
;
A
#
# COMPACT_ATOMS: atom_id res chain seq x y z
N MET A 1 28.99 -56.26 15.23
CA MET A 1 27.69 -56.42 14.54
C MET A 1 26.87 -55.16 14.80
N ARG A 2 26.47 -54.40 13.76
CA ARG A 2 25.61 -53.22 13.93
C ARG A 2 24.16 -53.69 14.01
N ASN A 3 23.50 -53.47 15.15
CA ASN A 3 22.05 -53.68 15.25
C ASN A 3 21.36 -52.66 14.34
N MET A 4 20.75 -53.17 13.27
CA MET A 4 19.97 -52.38 12.34
C MET A 4 18.56 -52.22 12.94
N ILE A 5 18.25 -51.00 13.37
CA ILE A 5 16.94 -50.62 13.91
C ILE A 5 15.89 -50.84 12.81
N LYS A 6 14.84 -51.60 13.13
CA LYS A 6 13.71 -51.86 12.21
C LYS A 6 12.52 -50.97 12.55
N VAL A 7 11.68 -50.74 11.55
CA VAL A 7 10.40 -50.03 11.72
C VAL A 7 9.53 -50.85 12.69
N GLY A 8 9.17 -50.26 13.83
CA GLY A 8 8.42 -50.92 14.91
C GLY A 8 9.21 -51.18 16.18
N ASP A 9 10.54 -51.03 16.17
CA ASP A 9 11.36 -51.15 17.37
C ASP A 9 11.07 -49.98 18.34
N VAL A 10 10.67 -50.32 19.57
CA VAL A 10 10.50 -49.33 20.65
C VAL A 10 11.86 -48.93 21.17
N LEU A 11 12.32 -47.74 20.77
CA LEU A 11 13.56 -47.17 21.27
C LEU A 11 13.33 -46.56 22.67
N PRO A 12 14.18 -46.86 23.65
CA PRO A 12 14.12 -46.18 24.93
C PRO A 12 14.37 -44.68 24.72
N MET A 13 13.52 -43.84 25.31
CA MET A 13 13.74 -42.41 25.26
C MET A 13 15.04 -42.06 26.01
N PRO A 14 15.91 -41.19 25.46
CA PRO A 14 17.13 -40.80 26.13
C PRO A 14 16.81 -40.15 27.48
N ALA A 15 17.66 -40.35 28.49
CA ALA A 15 17.42 -39.91 29.86
C ALA A 15 17.23 -38.38 30.01
N GLY A 16 17.64 -37.58 29.03
CA GLY A 16 17.41 -36.13 28.97
C GLY A 16 16.26 -35.70 28.07
N TYR A 17 15.37 -36.63 27.66
CA TYR A 17 14.22 -36.30 26.83
C TYR A 17 13.22 -35.44 27.62
N ASP A 18 13.11 -34.18 27.20
CA ASP A 18 12.10 -33.26 27.71
C ASP A 18 10.92 -33.17 26.71
N PRO A 19 9.74 -33.71 27.06
CA PRO A 19 8.57 -33.65 26.20
C PRO A 19 8.08 -32.21 25.98
N GLU A 20 8.30 -31.28 26.91
CA GLU A 20 7.92 -29.89 26.73
C GLU A 20 8.80 -29.21 25.67
N ALA A 21 10.11 -29.44 25.71
CA ALA A 21 11.03 -28.96 24.66
C ALA A 21 10.63 -29.43 23.25
N LEU A 22 10.18 -30.69 23.11
CA LEU A 22 9.66 -31.20 21.84
C LEU A 22 8.40 -30.45 21.39
N ARG A 23 7.45 -30.22 22.30
CA ARG A 23 6.22 -29.47 22.01
C ARG A 23 6.53 -28.04 21.59
N TYR A 24 7.46 -27.37 22.26
CA TYR A 24 7.95 -26.04 21.88
C TYR A 24 8.61 -26.04 20.50
N ALA A 25 9.43 -27.04 20.18
CA ALA A 25 10.08 -27.15 18.88
C ALA A 25 9.06 -27.36 17.73
N ILE A 26 8.06 -28.21 17.94
CA ILE A 26 6.98 -28.46 16.97
C ILE A 26 6.13 -27.19 16.78
N ALA A 27 5.75 -26.52 17.87
CA ALA A 27 4.97 -25.29 17.82
C ALA A 27 5.74 -24.17 17.09
N ARG A 28 7.03 -24.02 17.37
CA ARG A 28 7.91 -23.06 16.70
C ARG A 28 8.02 -23.33 15.21
N ARG A 29 8.20 -24.59 14.80
CA ARG A 29 8.22 -25.00 13.38
C ARG A 29 6.90 -24.64 12.67
N GLY A 30 5.76 -24.95 13.29
CA GLY A 30 4.44 -24.62 12.73
C GLY A 30 4.15 -23.12 12.65
N LEU A 31 4.76 -22.30 13.51
CA LEU A 31 4.71 -20.84 13.41
C LEU A 31 5.59 -20.34 12.26
N THR A 32 6.84 -20.81 12.14
CA THR A 32 7.75 -20.43 11.05
C THR A 32 7.17 -20.75 9.67
N GLU A 33 6.57 -21.93 9.50
CA GLU A 33 5.92 -22.33 8.24
C GLU A 33 4.71 -21.44 7.90
N ARG A 34 3.91 -21.05 8.91
CA ARG A 34 2.77 -20.12 8.73
C ARG A 34 3.24 -18.73 8.35
N THR A 35 4.24 -18.19 9.03
CA THR A 35 4.79 -16.86 8.71
C THR A 35 5.38 -16.82 7.31
N ALA A 36 6.09 -17.87 6.89
CA ALA A 36 6.63 -18.00 5.54
C ALA A 36 5.53 -18.04 4.46
N ARG A 37 4.42 -18.72 4.72
CA ARG A 37 3.34 -18.93 3.75
C ARG A 37 2.35 -17.77 3.66
N SER A 38 2.03 -17.12 4.77
CA SER A 38 1.02 -16.05 4.84
C SER A 38 1.56 -14.68 4.45
N ALA A 39 2.85 -14.41 4.66
CA ALA A 39 3.42 -13.09 4.43
C ALA A 39 3.77 -12.84 2.95
N SER A 40 4.21 -13.83 2.18
CA SER A 40 4.79 -13.56 0.86
C SER A 40 3.75 -13.27 -0.23
N THR A 41 2.68 -14.05 -0.32
CA THR A 41 1.81 -14.00 -1.50
C THR A 41 0.74 -12.91 -1.38
N ASN A 42 0.09 -12.80 -0.22
CA ASN A 42 -0.94 -11.79 0.01
C ASN A 42 -0.37 -10.37 0.06
N GLN A 43 0.81 -10.19 0.67
CA GLN A 43 1.45 -8.89 0.73
C GLN A 43 1.95 -8.46 -0.64
N ARG A 44 2.58 -9.36 -1.42
CA ARG A 44 2.97 -9.06 -2.81
C ARG A 44 1.77 -8.73 -3.70
N ALA A 45 0.67 -9.48 -3.59
CA ALA A 45 -0.54 -9.19 -4.34
C ALA A 45 -1.17 -7.84 -3.96
N LYS A 46 -1.19 -7.51 -2.66
CA LYS A 46 -1.66 -6.19 -2.19
C LYS A 46 -0.77 -5.06 -2.70
N THR A 47 0.55 -5.20 -2.61
CA THR A 47 1.51 -4.21 -3.13
C THR A 47 1.37 -4.05 -4.65
N ALA A 48 1.22 -5.15 -5.40
CA ALA A 48 1.00 -5.09 -6.84
C ALA A 48 -0.29 -4.33 -7.20
N ARG A 49 -1.40 -4.57 -6.48
CA ARG A 49 -2.65 -3.82 -6.66
C ARG A 49 -2.46 -2.32 -6.39
N LEU A 50 -1.74 -1.96 -5.33
CA LEU A 50 -1.46 -0.56 -5.00
C LEU A 50 -0.61 0.11 -6.07
N ILE A 51 0.40 -0.58 -6.60
CA ILE A 51 1.25 -0.07 -7.68
C ILE A 51 0.42 0.12 -8.96
N MET A 52 -0.40 -0.87 -9.35
CA MET A 52 -1.25 -0.75 -10.53
C MET A 52 -2.27 0.39 -10.39
N ALA A 53 -2.88 0.55 -9.21
CA ALA A 53 -3.77 1.67 -8.93
C ALA A 53 -3.04 3.01 -9.02
N ALA A 54 -1.84 3.11 -8.46
CA ALA A 54 -1.01 4.32 -8.55
C ALA A 54 -0.61 4.65 -10.00
N ILE A 55 -0.29 3.65 -10.81
CA ILE A 55 0.01 3.82 -12.24
C ILE A 55 -1.23 4.32 -12.98
N ALA A 56 -2.40 3.71 -12.74
CA ALA A 56 -3.66 4.15 -13.34
C ALA A 56 -4.01 5.59 -12.93
N ASP A 57 -3.81 5.96 -11.67
CA ASP A 57 -4.00 7.32 -11.16
C ASP A 57 -3.03 8.30 -11.81
N GLN A 58 -1.77 7.89 -12.01
CA GLN A 58 -0.77 8.71 -12.68
C GLN A 58 -1.14 8.94 -14.15
N HIS A 59 -1.64 7.92 -14.85
CA HIS A 59 -2.16 8.08 -16.21
C HIS A 59 -3.34 9.04 -16.26
N ARG A 60 -4.30 8.92 -15.34
CA ARG A 60 -5.44 9.86 -15.25
C ARG A 60 -4.99 11.30 -15.01
N ARG A 61 -4.03 11.51 -14.09
CA ARG A 61 -3.44 12.84 -13.84
C ARG A 61 -2.66 13.38 -15.03
N ALA A 62 -2.11 12.50 -15.86
CA ALA A 62 -1.40 12.90 -17.07
C ALA A 62 -2.35 13.21 -18.23
N THR A 63 -3.59 12.73 -18.22
CA THR A 63 -4.57 12.99 -19.29
C THR A 63 -5.53 14.12 -18.99
N ASP A 64 -5.83 14.38 -17.72
CA ASP A 64 -6.76 15.43 -17.31
C ASP A 64 -6.05 16.78 -17.12
N PRO A 65 -6.36 17.82 -17.93
CA PRO A 65 -5.77 19.15 -17.80
C PRO A 65 -5.97 19.77 -16.40
N ILE A 66 -7.07 19.45 -15.71
CA ILE A 66 -7.36 19.99 -14.37
C ILE A 66 -6.40 19.40 -13.35
N GLU A 67 -6.16 18.09 -13.40
CA GLU A 67 -5.21 17.42 -12.52
C GLU A 67 -3.76 17.82 -12.84
N GLN A 68 -3.42 18.06 -14.11
CA GLN A 68 -2.12 18.61 -14.50
C GLN A 68 -1.91 20.00 -13.90
N ALA A 69 -2.90 20.89 -14.02
CA ALA A 69 -2.85 22.24 -13.44
C ALA A 69 -2.73 22.19 -11.90
N ALA A 70 -3.52 21.33 -11.25
CA ALA A 70 -3.47 21.12 -9.82
C ALA A 70 -2.09 20.58 -9.38
N ALA A 71 -1.52 19.63 -10.11
CA ALA A 71 -0.18 19.10 -9.85
C ALA A 71 0.90 20.16 -10.03
N PHE A 72 0.81 21.02 -11.06
CA PHE A 72 1.71 22.16 -11.25
C PHE A 72 1.66 23.12 -10.06
N LEU A 73 0.46 23.50 -9.62
CA LEU A 73 0.28 24.37 -8.46
C LEU A 73 0.82 23.74 -7.17
N ARG A 74 0.64 22.42 -6.96
CA ARG A 74 1.25 21.68 -5.84
C ARG A 74 2.77 21.71 -5.87
N ARG A 75 3.39 21.48 -7.04
CA ARG A 75 4.86 21.58 -7.21
C ARG A 75 5.39 22.97 -6.90
N ARG A 76 4.57 24.00 -7.09
CA ARG A 76 4.91 25.40 -6.78
C ARG A 76 4.66 25.78 -5.31
N GLY A 77 4.30 24.81 -4.46
CA GLY A 77 4.11 24.99 -3.02
C GLY A 77 2.68 25.34 -2.59
N PHE A 78 1.71 25.31 -3.50
CA PHE A 78 0.31 25.54 -3.13
C PHE A 78 -0.35 24.24 -2.64
N VAL A 79 -1.12 24.32 -1.57
CA VAL A 79 -2.01 23.22 -1.16
C VAL A 79 -3.25 23.27 -2.05
N VAL A 80 -3.48 22.21 -2.84
CA VAL A 80 -4.62 22.13 -3.79
C VAL A 80 -5.55 20.98 -3.41
N PHE A 81 -6.79 21.33 -3.08
CA PHE A 81 -7.88 20.38 -2.83
C PHE A 81 -8.82 20.36 -4.03
N ASN A 82 -9.15 19.16 -4.53
CA ASN A 82 -9.95 18.96 -5.73
C ASN A 82 -11.45 18.82 -5.38
N GLN A 83 -12.27 18.90 -6.43
CA GLN A 83 -13.72 18.76 -6.39
C GLN A 83 -14.16 17.51 -5.60
N GLY A 84 -15.00 17.70 -4.57
CA GLY A 84 -15.49 16.63 -3.68
C GLY A 84 -14.76 16.48 -2.34
N GLN A 85 -13.66 17.21 -2.11
CA GLN A 85 -12.99 17.26 -0.79
C GLN A 85 -13.28 18.52 0.02
N ILE A 86 -14.09 19.44 -0.51
CA ILE A 86 -14.41 20.71 0.12
C ILE A 86 -15.94 20.84 0.14
N ASP A 87 -16.51 20.91 1.35
CA ASP A 87 -17.86 21.43 1.57
C ASP A 87 -17.86 22.93 1.21
N SER A 88 -18.08 23.24 -0.07
CA SER A 88 -18.54 24.56 -0.46
C SER A 88 -20.07 24.61 -0.35
N ALA A 89 -20.65 25.79 -0.17
CA ALA A 89 -22.11 25.97 -0.14
C ALA A 89 -22.82 25.49 -1.45
N SER A 90 -22.04 25.30 -2.53
CA SER A 90 -22.45 24.75 -3.83
C SER A 90 -22.11 23.26 -4.03
N GLY A 91 -21.52 22.60 -3.03
CA GLY A 91 -21.22 21.16 -3.03
C GLY A 91 -20.01 20.71 -3.85
N THR A 92 -19.39 21.60 -4.62
CA THR A 92 -18.17 21.31 -5.39
C THR A 92 -17.34 22.57 -5.64
N GLY A 93 -16.01 22.47 -5.53
CA GLY A 93 -15.08 23.57 -5.82
C GLY A 93 -13.61 23.17 -5.63
N TYR A 94 -12.69 24.10 -5.90
CA TYR A 94 -11.24 23.94 -5.76
C TYR A 94 -10.68 24.96 -4.78
N VAL A 95 -9.75 24.53 -3.92
CA VAL A 95 -9.04 25.45 -3.01
C VAL A 95 -7.56 25.39 -3.35
N VAL A 96 -6.95 26.57 -3.56
CA VAL A 96 -5.50 26.71 -3.77
C VAL A 96 -4.94 27.67 -2.71
N GLY A 97 -4.32 27.11 -1.68
CA GLY A 97 -3.89 27.86 -0.50
C GLY A 97 -5.08 28.51 0.22
N ARG A 98 -5.17 29.85 0.17
CA ARG A 98 -6.28 30.62 0.76
C ARG A 98 -7.38 30.99 -0.24
N LYS A 99 -7.17 30.74 -1.54
CA LYS A 99 -8.14 31.07 -2.60
C LYS A 99 -9.08 29.91 -2.86
N ARG A 100 -10.35 30.23 -3.14
CA ARG A 100 -11.39 29.30 -3.55
C ARG A 100 -11.79 29.62 -4.99
N PHE A 101 -12.06 28.57 -5.75
CA PHE A 101 -12.53 28.63 -7.13
C PHE A 101 -13.72 27.70 -7.24
N ASP A 102 -14.83 28.20 -7.79
CA ASP A 102 -16.07 27.43 -7.87
C ASP A 102 -16.10 26.58 -9.15
N THR A 103 -15.35 26.98 -10.18
CA THR A 103 -15.30 26.31 -11.47
C THR A 103 -13.90 25.77 -11.79
N SER A 104 -13.85 24.73 -12.63
CA SER A 104 -12.59 24.22 -13.16
C SER A 104 -11.89 25.22 -14.07
N ALA A 105 -12.65 26.04 -14.81
CA ALA A 105 -12.12 27.09 -15.68
C ALA A 105 -11.31 28.12 -14.87
N GLU A 106 -11.83 28.58 -13.73
CA GLU A 106 -11.13 29.52 -12.85
C GLU A 106 -9.80 28.95 -12.32
N LEU A 107 -9.78 27.66 -11.97
CA LEU A 107 -8.55 27.00 -11.53
C LEU A 107 -7.50 26.96 -12.66
N LEU A 108 -7.93 26.63 -13.88
CA LEU A 108 -7.05 26.57 -15.05
C LEU A 108 -6.49 27.96 -15.37
N ASP A 109 -7.32 29.01 -15.33
CA ASP A 109 -6.88 30.38 -15.58
C ASP A 109 -5.94 30.88 -14.49
N TYR A 110 -6.18 30.51 -13.23
CA TYR A 110 -5.24 30.79 -12.15
C TYR A 110 -3.89 30.08 -12.36
N ALA A 111 -3.89 28.82 -12.81
CA ALA A 111 -2.67 28.11 -13.14
C ALA A 111 -1.92 28.76 -14.32
N ARG A 112 -2.64 29.15 -15.38
CA ARG A 112 -2.08 29.88 -16.55
C ARG A 112 -1.46 31.21 -16.16
N ALA A 113 -2.14 32.00 -15.33
CA ALA A 113 -1.61 33.25 -14.79
C ALA A 113 -0.33 33.06 -13.96
N ARG A 114 -0.03 31.83 -13.53
CA ARG A 114 1.19 31.45 -12.80
C ARG A 114 2.24 30.75 -13.68
N GLY A 115 2.02 30.72 -15.00
CA GLY A 115 2.97 30.22 -15.98
C GLY A 115 2.77 28.75 -16.37
N TRP A 116 1.62 28.15 -16.06
CA TRP A 116 1.27 26.84 -16.62
C TRP A 116 0.79 26.99 -18.07
N GLN A 117 1.32 26.17 -18.98
CA GLN A 117 1.12 26.32 -20.44
C GLN A 117 0.15 25.30 -21.05
N GLY A 118 -0.40 24.38 -20.25
CA GLY A 118 -1.13 23.21 -20.75
C GLY A 118 -0.19 22.04 -20.88
#